data_AF-A0A545ANT9-F1
#
_entry.id   AF-A0A545ANT9-F1
#
_cell.length_a   1.000
_cell.length_b   1.000
_cell.length_c   1.000
_cell.angle_alpha   90.00
_cell.angle_beta   90.00
_cell.angle_gamma   90.00
#
_symmetry.space_group_name_H-M   'P 1'
#
loop_
_entity.id
_entity.type
_entity.pdbx_description
1 polymer ?
#
loop_
_entity_poly.entity_id
_entity_poly.type
_entity_poly.pdbx_seq_one_letter_code
_entity_poly.pdbx_strand_id
1 'polypeptide(L)'
;MLAARAAGSTVFLCGSVENEAEVRDLFDVIICLVVDLGTLTDRLRNRTTNAFGAHPEELAAAVRDNALSDAIYRPLGATFVDATMPLGQVTGAVLSAAP
;
A
#
# COMPACT_ATOMS: atom_id res chain seq x y z
N MET A 1 2.87 -9.34 -21.06
CA MET A 1 2.75 -9.39 -19.59
C MET A 1 3.71 -8.36 -19.00
N LEU A 2 3.30 -7.56 -18.01
CA LEU A 2 4.17 -6.51 -17.41
C LEU A 2 5.47 -7.11 -16.88
N ALA A 3 5.39 -8.26 -16.21
CA ALA A 3 6.55 -9.03 -15.73
C ALA A 3 7.58 -9.35 -16.84
N ALA A 4 7.12 -9.76 -18.03
CA ALA A 4 8.02 -10.06 -19.15
C ALA A 4 8.69 -8.81 -19.76
N ARG A 5 8.10 -7.62 -19.60
CA ARG A 5 8.69 -6.34 -20.07
C ARG A 5 9.57 -5.68 -19.01
N ALA A 6 9.48 -6.13 -17.76
CA ALA A 6 10.24 -5.63 -16.62
C ALA A 6 11.59 -6.34 -16.44
N ALA A 7 11.97 -7.27 -17.34
CA ALA A 7 13.23 -7.99 -17.24
C ALA A 7 14.42 -7.01 -17.18
N GLY A 8 15.04 -6.89 -16.00
CA GLY A 8 16.15 -5.98 -15.73
C GLY A 8 15.76 -4.57 -15.25
N SER A 9 14.52 -4.34 -14.81
CA SER A 9 14.09 -3.04 -14.25
C SER A 9 13.12 -3.23 -13.09
N THR A 10 13.30 -2.47 -12.00
CA THR A 10 12.39 -2.49 -10.85
C THR A 10 11.05 -1.87 -11.23
N VAL A 11 9.97 -2.61 -11.05
CA VAL A 11 8.60 -2.15 -11.34
C VAL A 11 7.78 -2.18 -10.06
N PHE A 12 7.15 -1.05 -9.75
CA PHE A 12 6.23 -0.93 -8.62
C PHE A 12 4.80 -1.11 -9.13
N LEU A 13 4.09 -2.07 -8.56
CA LEU A 13 2.64 -2.19 -8.70
C LEU A 13 1.98 -1.62 -7.46
N CYS A 14 1.18 -0.57 -7.62
CA CYS A 14 0.49 0.09 -6.53
C CYS A 14 -1.00 -0.27 -6.53
N GLY A 15 -1.47 -0.81 -5.40
CA GLY A 15 -2.87 -1.18 -5.19
C GLY A 15 -2.97 -2.44 -4.36
N SER A 16 -4.12 -2.62 -3.70
CA SER A 16 -4.51 -3.90 -3.13
C SER A 16 -5.71 -4.42 -3.92
N VAL A 17 -5.72 -5.72 -4.19
CA VAL A 17 -6.81 -6.41 -4.87
C VAL A 17 -7.24 -7.59 -4.00
N GLU A 18 -8.52 -7.90 -3.99
CA GLU A 18 -9.07 -8.95 -3.12
C GLU A 18 -8.40 -10.33 -3.36
N ASN A 19 -7.92 -10.58 -4.59
CA ASN A 19 -7.22 -11.80 -4.97
C ASN A 19 -5.68 -11.66 -4.93
N GLU A 20 -5.13 -10.71 -4.16
CA GLU A 20 -3.68 -10.50 -4.06
C GLU A 20 -2.92 -11.78 -3.69
N ALA A 21 -3.53 -12.65 -2.89
CA ALA A 21 -2.97 -13.94 -2.52
C ALA A 21 -2.64 -14.85 -3.73
N GLU A 22 -3.34 -14.70 -4.86
CA GLU A 22 -3.12 -15.50 -6.08
C GLU A 22 -1.93 -15.02 -6.91
N VAL A 23 -1.59 -13.74 -6.78
CA VAL A 23 -0.52 -13.09 -7.58
C VAL A 23 0.72 -12.78 -6.74
N ARG A 24 0.67 -13.04 -5.44
CA ARG A 24 1.72 -12.69 -4.50
C ARG A 24 3.08 -13.30 -4.84
N ASP A 25 3.09 -14.52 -5.34
CA ASP A 25 4.32 -15.23 -5.75
C ASP A 25 5.02 -14.59 -6.97
N LEU A 26 4.40 -13.58 -7.59
CA LEU A 26 4.98 -12.81 -8.69
C LEU A 26 5.81 -11.60 -8.23
N PHE A 27 5.81 -11.28 -6.93
CA PHE A 27 6.50 -10.11 -6.40
C PHE A 27 7.69 -10.51 -5.53
N ASP A 28 8.83 -9.86 -5.75
CA ASP A 28 10.04 -10.05 -4.94
C ASP A 28 9.90 -9.43 -3.54
N VAL A 29 9.18 -8.30 -3.46
CA VAL A 29 9.00 -7.53 -2.22
C VAL A 29 7.56 -7.00 -2.13
N ILE A 30 7.01 -7.05 -0.93
CA ILE A 30 5.72 -6.43 -0.58
C ILE A 30 6.01 -5.27 0.35
N ILE A 31 5.53 -4.08 0.00
CA ILE A 31 5.72 -2.86 0.78
C ILE A 31 4.34 -2.36 1.23
N CYS A 32 4.12 -2.32 2.54
CA CYS A 32 2.88 -1.83 3.14
C CYS A 32 3.07 -0.39 3.59
N LEU A 33 2.36 0.54 2.93
CA LEU A 33 2.30 1.93 3.35
C LEU A 33 1.25 2.07 4.46
N VAL A 34 1.70 2.30 5.69
CA VAL A 34 0.81 2.43 6.85
C VAL A 34 0.70 3.89 7.27
N VAL A 35 -0.50 4.27 7.71
CA VAL A 35 -0.78 5.59 8.29
C VAL A 35 -1.58 5.42 9.57
N ASP A 36 -1.49 6.39 10.48
CA ASP A 36 -2.41 6.44 11.60
C ASP A 36 -3.85 6.74 11.13
N LEU A 37 -4.82 6.39 11.98
CA LEU A 37 -6.24 6.53 11.68
C LEU A 37 -6.67 7.98 11.41
N GLY A 38 -6.06 8.95 12.10
CA GLY A 38 -6.34 10.36 11.90
C GLY A 38 -5.90 10.80 10.51
N THR A 39 -4.65 10.50 10.16
CA THR A 39 -4.09 10.76 8.83
C THR A 39 -4.89 10.06 7.71
N LEU A 40 -5.31 8.80 7.91
CA LEU A 40 -6.13 8.07 6.93
C LEU A 40 -7.46 8.79 6.67
N THR A 41 -8.18 9.13 7.75
CA THR A 41 -9.50 9.75 7.68
C THR A 41 -9.43 11.13 7.05
N ASP A 42 -8.45 11.94 7.45
CA ASP A 42 -8.26 13.29 6.93
C ASP A 42 -7.90 13.29 5.45
N ARG A 43 -7.03 12.36 5.02
CA ARG A 43 -6.66 12.22 3.60
C ARG A 43 -7.86 11.79 2.76
N LEU A 44 -8.64 10.80 3.20
CA LEU A 44 -9.80 10.32 2.44
C LEU A 44 -10.90 11.39 2.31
N ARG A 45 -11.15 12.16 3.37
CA ARG A 45 -12.14 13.26 3.34
C ARG A 45 -11.74 14.42 2.45
N ASN A 46 -10.46 14.78 2.43
CA ASN A 46 -9.97 15.95 1.69
C ASN A 46 -9.49 15.62 0.27
N ARG A 47 -9.51 14.34 -0.13
CA ARG A 47 -9.04 13.92 -1.45
C ARG A 47 -10.03 14.32 -2.54
N THR A 48 -9.58 15.18 -3.45
CA THR A 48 -10.39 15.67 -4.57
C THR A 48 -10.17 14.90 -5.88
N THR A 49 -9.18 14.00 -5.91
CA THR A 49 -8.73 13.31 -7.13
C THR A 49 -9.37 11.94 -7.37
N ASN A 50 -9.94 11.32 -6.33
CA ASN A 50 -10.59 10.01 -6.41
C ASN A 50 -11.66 9.90 -5.32
N ALA A 51 -12.85 9.42 -5.68
CA ALA A 51 -14.01 9.27 -4.78
C ALA A 51 -13.94 8.06 -3.82
N PHE A 52 -13.07 7.07 -4.09
CA PHE A 52 -12.99 5.84 -3.28
C PHE A 52 -12.60 6.08 -1.81
N GLY A 53 -13.43 5.72 -0.84
CA GLY A 53 -13.18 6.01 0.58
C GLY A 53 -13.73 7.36 1.03
N ALA A 54 -14.39 8.13 0.15
CA ALA A 54 -15.15 9.31 0.54
C ALA A 54 -16.52 8.94 1.14
N HIS A 55 -17.07 7.77 0.76
CA HIS A 55 -18.29 7.26 1.34
C HIS A 55 -18.04 6.66 2.74
N PRO A 56 -18.96 6.82 3.71
CA PRO A 56 -18.78 6.32 5.07
C PRO A 56 -18.47 4.82 5.16
N GLU A 57 -19.10 4.00 4.30
CA GLU A 57 -18.88 2.56 4.22
C GLU A 57 -17.48 2.20 3.71
N GLU A 58 -16.96 2.94 2.74
CA GLU A 58 -15.62 2.74 2.19
C GLU A 58 -14.55 3.25 3.15
N LEU A 59 -14.80 4.35 3.87
CA LEU A 59 -13.95 4.80 4.96
C LEU A 59 -13.88 3.73 6.06
N ALA A 60 -15.02 3.16 6.46
CA ALA A 60 -15.06 2.09 7.45
C ALA A 60 -14.34 0.80 6.98
N ALA A 61 -14.37 0.51 5.67
CA ALA A 61 -13.57 -0.57 5.09
C ALA A 61 -12.07 -0.24 5.17
N ALA A 62 -11.64 0.93 4.69
CA ALA A 62 -10.24 1.37 4.73
C ALA A 62 -9.66 1.38 6.15
N VAL A 63 -10.46 1.79 7.14
CA VAL A 63 -10.06 1.76 8.56
C VAL A 63 -9.87 0.32 9.06
N ARG A 64 -10.77 -0.59 8.71
CA ARG A 64 -10.64 -2.02 9.06
C ARG A 64 -9.42 -2.63 8.39
N ASP A 65 -9.22 -2.36 7.11
CA ASP A 65 -8.10 -2.91 6.34
C ASP A 65 -6.76 -2.40 6.88
N ASN A 66 -6.66 -1.11 7.21
CA ASN A 66 -5.47 -0.53 7.83
C ASN A 66 -5.14 -1.18 9.19
N ALA A 67 -6.17 -1.50 9.99
CA ALA A 67 -5.99 -2.17 11.28
C ALA A 67 -5.56 -3.65 11.13
N LEU A 68 -6.03 -4.33 10.09
CA LEU A 68 -5.71 -5.73 9.82
C LEU A 68 -4.40 -5.91 9.03
N SER A 69 -3.91 -4.86 8.37
CA SER A 69 -2.73 -4.91 7.50
C SER A 69 -1.50 -5.49 8.18
N ASP A 70 -1.21 -5.11 9.43
CA ASP A 70 -0.05 -5.67 10.15
C ASP A 70 -0.20 -7.18 10.37
N ALA A 71 -1.38 -7.64 10.80
CA ALA A 71 -1.64 -9.05 11.04
C ALA A 71 -1.62 -9.88 9.75
N ILE A 72 -2.08 -9.31 8.63
CA ILE A 72 -2.12 -9.98 7.32
C ILE A 72 -0.72 -10.02 6.71
N TYR A 73 0.00 -8.90 6.66
CA TYR A 73 1.23 -8.76 5.87
C TYR A 73 2.53 -8.98 6.64
N ARG A 74 2.54 -8.89 7.97
CA ARG A 74 3.74 -9.18 8.77
C ARG A 74 4.20 -10.65 8.65
N PRO A 75 3.32 -11.67 8.73
CA PRO A 75 3.71 -13.06 8.49
C PRO A 75 4.20 -13.31 7.06
N LEU A 76 3.89 -12.38 6.15
CA LEU A 76 4.21 -12.45 4.73
C LEU A 76 5.57 -11.83 4.39
N GLY A 77 6.29 -11.33 5.40
CA GLY A 77 7.59 -10.68 5.23
C GLY A 77 7.50 -9.29 4.60
N ALA A 78 6.34 -8.64 4.66
CA ALA A 78 6.18 -7.32 4.10
C ALA A 78 7.00 -6.26 4.85
N THR A 79 7.52 -5.30 4.11
CA THR A 79 8.21 -4.13 4.66
C THR A 79 7.18 -3.04 4.95
N PHE A 80 7.08 -2.63 6.21
CA PHE A 80 6.18 -1.56 6.62
C PHE A 80 6.89 -0.20 6.51
N VAL A 81 6.26 0.73 5.81
CA VAL A 81 6.75 2.10 5.66
C VAL A 81 5.71 3.06 6.22
N ASP A 82 6.14 3.92 7.14
CA ASP A 82 5.32 4.99 7.67
C ASP A 82 5.06 6.05 6.60
N ALA A 83 3.82 6.09 6.10
CA ALA A 83 3.38 7.02 5.07
C ALA A 83 2.79 8.32 5.63
N THR A 84 2.94 8.58 6.93
CA THR A 84 2.68 9.90 7.55
C THR A 84 3.84 10.87 7.30
N MET A 85 5.04 10.36 7.02
CA MET A 85 6.24 11.13 6.72
C MET A 85 6.10 11.97 5.43
N PRO A 86 6.94 13.02 5.26
CA PRO A 86 7.01 13.77 4.00
C PRO A 86 7.26 12.84 2.80
N LEU A 87 6.66 13.15 1.66
CA LEU A 87 6.69 12.30 0.47
C LEU A 87 8.10 11.83 0.09
N GLY A 88 9.11 12.70 0.17
CA GLY A 88 10.50 12.36 -0.16
C GLY A 88 11.12 11.31 0.77
N GLN A 89 10.71 11.27 2.05
CA GLN A 89 11.15 10.24 2.99
C GLN A 89 10.45 8.91 2.73
N VAL A 90 9.14 8.96 2.43
CA VAL A 90 8.36 7.77 2.06
C VAL A 90 8.92 7.13 0.80
N THR A 91 9.16 7.92 -0.26
CA THR A 91 9.72 7.40 -1.51
C THR A 91 11.14 6.88 -1.31
N GLY A 92 11.96 7.55 -0.50
CA GLY A 92 13.30 7.07 -0.13
C GLY A 92 13.26 5.71 0.58
N ALA A 93 12.33 5.53 1.53
CA ALA A 93 12.13 4.26 2.23
C ALA A 93 11.64 3.15 1.30
N VAL A 94 10.69 3.45 0.40
CA VAL A 94 10.20 2.50 -0.62
C VAL A 94 11.33 2.06 -1.55
N LEU A 95 12.14 3.00 -2.04
CA LEU A 95 13.27 2.70 -2.92
C LEU A 95 14.36 1.90 -2.19
N SER A 96 14.56 2.14 -0.90
CA SER A 96 15.54 1.39 -0.10
C SER A 96 15.08 -0.03 0.24
N ALA A 97 13.77 -0.29 0.21
CA ALA A 97 13.19 -1.60 0.42
C ALA A 97 13.12 -2.44 -0.87
N ALA A 98 13.24 -1.81 -2.03
CA ALA A 98 13.28 -2.48 -3.32
C ALA A 98 14.70 -3.00 -3.64
N PRO A 99 14.82 -4.21 -4.22
CA PRO A 99 16.11 -4.80 -4.61
C PRO A 99 16.71 -4.18 -5.86
#